data_AF-U7D9U5-F1
#
_entry.id   AF-U7D9U5-F1
#
_cell.length_a   1.000
_cell.length_b   1.000
_cell.length_c   1.000
_cell.angle_alpha   90.00
_cell.angle_beta   90.00
_cell.angle_gamma   90.00
#
_symmetry.space_group_name_H-M   'P 1'
#
loop_
_entity.id
_entity.type
_entity.pdbx_description
1 polymer ?
#
loop_
_entity_poly.entity_id
_entity_poly.type
_entity_poly.pdbx_seq_one_letter_code
_entity_poly.pdbx_strand_id
1 'polypeptide(L)'
;MEASQVVLAGQDLVFFENRSHATGLQTQRTLRKTAPSLGCNDGVSRPSSPEFIRFKESLEKQLSRSAAPCYTLSEKGAKLQGVSFISPKDLQKSCSHGAQVAEFRKKLGQIQ
;
A
#
# COMPACT_ATOMS: atom_id res chain seq x y z
N MET A 1 -12.15 17.38 0.69
CA MET A 1 -11.21 17.23 -0.43
C MET A 1 -11.61 15.96 -1.17
N GLU A 2 -12.03 16.07 -2.42
CA GLU A 2 -12.25 14.91 -3.29
C GLU A 2 -10.92 14.55 -3.94
N ALA A 3 -10.36 13.39 -3.60
CA ALA A 3 -9.16 12.87 -4.24
C ALA A 3 -9.57 12.09 -5.49
N SER A 4 -8.83 12.22 -6.59
CA SER A 4 -9.06 11.41 -7.81
C SER A 4 -8.62 9.95 -7.63
N GLN A 5 -7.73 9.69 -6.67
CA GLN A 5 -7.27 8.36 -6.27
C GLN A 5 -6.65 8.43 -4.87
N VAL A 6 -6.62 7.31 -4.16
CA VAL A 6 -5.93 7.16 -2.87
C VAL A 6 -4.81 6.13 -3.02
N VAL A 7 -3.60 6.49 -2.61
CA VAL A 7 -2.43 5.59 -2.66
C VAL A 7 -1.85 5.42 -1.26
N LEU A 8 -1.77 4.19 -0.80
CA LEU A 8 -1.20 3.81 0.48
C LEU A 8 0.27 3.42 0.30
N ALA A 9 1.16 4.07 1.07
CA ALA A 9 2.59 3.80 1.09
C ALA A 9 3.04 3.52 2.53
N GLY A 10 3.91 2.53 2.72
CA GLY A 10 4.45 2.16 4.04
C GLY A 10 3.46 1.48 5.00
N GLN A 11 2.26 1.15 4.52
CA GLN A 11 1.21 0.53 5.34
C GLN A 11 1.20 -1.00 5.16
N ASP A 12 2.18 -1.67 5.77
CA ASP A 12 2.34 -3.13 5.61
C ASP A 12 1.38 -3.94 6.49
N LEU A 13 1.14 -3.49 7.73
CA LEU A 13 0.25 -4.15 8.72
C LEU A 13 0.59 -5.62 9.05
N VAL A 14 1.77 -6.07 8.63
CA VAL A 14 2.33 -7.39 8.93
C VAL A 14 3.79 -7.25 9.32
N PHE A 15 4.32 -8.27 9.96
CA PHE A 15 5.73 -8.40 10.24
C PHE A 15 6.43 -9.16 9.13
N PHE A 16 7.63 -8.70 8.81
CA PHE A 16 8.57 -9.43 7.96
C PHE A 16 9.65 -9.97 8.88
N GLU A 17 9.68 -11.30 9.00
CA GLU A 17 10.51 -11.99 9.98
C GLU A 17 10.18 -11.51 11.41
N ASN A 18 11.14 -10.88 12.09
CA ASN A 18 11.02 -10.33 13.44
C ASN A 18 11.02 -8.78 13.46
N ARG A 19 10.70 -8.14 12.33
CA ARG A 19 10.73 -6.67 12.19
C ARG A 19 9.47 -6.12 11.51
N SER A 20 9.07 -4.92 11.93
CA SER A 20 8.21 -4.05 11.14
C SER A 20 9.11 -3.10 10.33
N HIS A 21 8.90 -2.98 9.01
CA HIS A 21 9.74 -2.13 8.16
C HIS A 21 9.71 -0.64 8.56
N ALA A 22 8.62 -0.17 9.18
CA ALA A 22 8.41 1.26 9.43
C ALA A 22 9.13 1.81 10.67
N THR A 23 9.51 0.97 11.65
CA THR A 23 10.02 1.47 12.93
C THR A 23 11.46 1.07 13.23
N GLY A 24 12.06 0.13 12.50
CA GLY A 24 13.39 -0.41 12.81
C GLY A 24 13.50 -1.07 14.19
N LEU A 25 12.43 -1.05 14.98
CA LEU A 25 12.34 -1.63 16.30
C LEU A 25 12.28 -3.14 16.13
N GLN A 26 13.32 -3.83 16.63
CA GLN A 26 13.20 -5.24 16.94
C GLN A 26 12.07 -5.36 17.96
N THR A 27 10.92 -5.85 17.53
CA THR A 27 9.94 -6.41 18.46
C THR A 27 10.54 -7.70 19.03
N GLN A 28 11.37 -7.56 20.06
CA GLN A 28 11.89 -8.67 20.88
C GLN A 28 10.77 -9.45 21.58
N ARG A 29 9.53 -8.94 21.57
CA ARG A 29 8.35 -9.77 21.77
C ARG A 29 8.27 -10.74 20.60
N THR A 30 8.90 -11.90 20.81
CA THR A 30 8.65 -13.16 20.12
C THR A 30 7.21 -13.13 19.64
N LEU A 31 7.02 -13.06 18.32
CA LEU A 31 5.76 -13.42 17.69
C LEU A 31 5.49 -14.85 18.19
N ARG A 32 4.73 -14.97 19.29
CA ARG A 32 4.39 -16.26 19.87
C ARG A 32 3.73 -17.07 18.77
N LYS A 33 3.85 -18.40 18.79
CA LYS A 33 3.24 -19.32 17.80
C LYS A 33 1.72 -19.10 17.56
N THR A 34 1.08 -18.25 18.34
CA THR A 34 -0.34 -17.86 18.31
C THR A 34 -0.59 -16.46 17.76
N ALA A 35 0.42 -15.77 17.21
CA ALA A 35 0.21 -14.44 16.62
C ALA A 35 -0.75 -14.57 15.43
N PRO A 36 -1.80 -13.73 15.36
CA PRO A 36 -2.74 -13.78 14.25
C PRO A 36 -2.02 -13.44 12.94
N SER A 37 -2.52 -13.96 11.82
CA SER A 37 -1.92 -13.75 10.51
C SER A 37 -2.89 -13.04 9.56
N LEU A 38 -2.34 -12.30 8.62
CA LEU A 38 -3.08 -11.62 7.56
C LEU A 38 -2.59 -12.10 6.20
N GLY A 39 -3.53 -12.35 5.29
CA GLY A 39 -3.22 -12.56 3.87
C GLY A 39 -2.65 -11.27 3.26
N CYS A 40 -1.60 -11.40 2.46
CA CYS A 40 -0.89 -10.29 1.83
C CYS A 40 -1.21 -10.20 0.33
N ASN A 41 -0.80 -9.11 -0.31
CA ASN A 41 -1.08 -8.87 -1.74
C ASN A 41 -0.34 -9.85 -2.67
N ASP A 42 0.79 -10.40 -2.24
CA ASP A 42 1.54 -11.46 -2.92
C ASP A 42 0.97 -12.88 -2.69
N GLY A 43 -0.17 -13.01 -2.03
CA GLY A 43 -0.83 -14.29 -1.75
C GLY A 43 -0.28 -15.05 -0.54
N VAL A 44 0.76 -14.54 0.11
CA VAL A 44 1.36 -15.18 1.30
C VAL A 44 0.66 -14.67 2.57
N SER A 45 0.45 -15.54 3.56
CA SER A 45 -0.02 -15.12 4.89
C SER A 45 1.16 -14.81 5.80
N ARG A 46 1.14 -13.65 6.47
CA ARG A 46 2.22 -13.21 7.35
C ARG A 46 1.72 -12.89 8.75
N PRO A 47 2.58 -13.04 9.78
CA PRO A 47 2.22 -12.68 11.15
C PRO A 47 1.86 -11.19 11.26
N SER A 48 0.89 -10.90 12.11
CA SER A 48 0.42 -9.54 12.41
C SER A 48 0.16 -9.40 13.92
N SER A 49 -0.12 -8.19 14.37
CA SER A 49 -0.52 -7.91 15.75
C SER A 49 -2.02 -7.62 15.82
N PRO A 50 -2.67 -7.81 16.99
CA PRO A 50 -4.04 -7.35 17.20
C PRO A 50 -4.25 -5.86 16.88
N GLU A 51 -3.25 -5.02 17.13
CA GLU A 51 -3.28 -3.59 16.81
C GLU A 51 -3.33 -3.35 15.30
N PHE A 52 -2.51 -4.06 14.53
CA PHE A 52 -2.51 -3.98 13.06
C PHE A 52 -3.81 -4.48 12.45
N ILE A 53 -4.42 -5.51 13.05
CA ILE A 53 -5.74 -6.03 12.61
C ILE A 53 -6.83 -5.00 12.87
N ARG A 54 -6.89 -4.41 14.07
CA ARG A 54 -7.86 -3.33 14.38
C ARG A 54 -7.66 -2.11 13.48
N PHE A 55 -6.41 -1.76 13.19
CA PHE A 55 -6.08 -0.68 12.27
C PHE A 55 -6.52 -1.01 10.85
N LYS A 56 -6.27 -2.24 10.37
CA LYS A 56 -6.75 -2.74 9.08
C LYS A 56 -8.26 -2.57 8.94
N GLU A 57 -9.03 -3.06 9.92
CA GLU A 57 -10.50 -2.98 9.90
C GLU A 57 -10.99 -1.52 9.88
N SER A 58 -10.35 -0.64 10.64
CA SER A 58 -10.67 0.78 10.68
C SER A 58 -10.34 1.47 9.35
N LEU A 59 -9.20 1.14 8.76
CA LEU A 59 -8.76 1.65 7.47
C LEU A 59 -9.68 1.19 6.34
N GLU A 60 -10.07 -0.08 6.30
CA GLU A 60 -11.01 -0.63 5.31
C GLU A 60 -12.37 0.07 5.40
N LYS A 61 -12.88 0.35 6.60
CA LYS A 61 -14.10 1.14 6.81
C LYS A 61 -14.01 2.58 6.29
N GLN A 62 -12.82 3.19 6.35
CA GLN A 62 -12.61 4.54 5.81
C GLN A 62 -12.52 4.50 4.29
N LEU A 63 -11.77 3.55 3.73
CA LEU A 63 -11.59 3.39 2.29
C LEU A 63 -12.88 2.98 1.59
N SER A 64 -13.75 2.19 2.22
CA SER A 64 -15.06 1.82 1.67
C SER A 64 -16.01 3.00 1.45
N ARG A 65 -15.72 4.16 2.06
CA ARG A 65 -16.48 5.41 1.90
C ARG A 65 -15.88 6.30 0.81
N SER A 66 -14.70 5.96 0.30
CA SER A 66 -14.08 6.66 -0.81
C SER A 66 -14.77 6.28 -2.11
N ALA A 67 -15.22 7.27 -2.88
CA ALA A 67 -15.61 7.08 -4.27
C ALA A 67 -14.39 6.93 -5.20
N ALA A 68 -13.21 7.29 -4.71
CA ALA A 68 -11.96 7.23 -5.47
C ALA A 68 -11.37 5.82 -5.46
N PRO A 69 -10.76 5.36 -6.56
CA PRO A 69 -10.02 4.11 -6.59
C PRO A 69 -8.87 4.15 -5.58
N CYS A 70 -8.70 3.03 -4.87
CA CYS A 70 -7.72 2.89 -3.80
C CYS A 70 -6.64 1.89 -4.19
N TYR A 71 -5.38 2.27 -3.99
CA TYR A 71 -4.22 1.46 -4.31
C TYR A 71 -3.25 1.33 -3.15
N THR A 72 -2.45 0.26 -3.14
CA THR A 72 -1.33 0.06 -2.21
C THR A 72 -0.04 -0.19 -2.97
N LEU A 73 1.06 0.38 -2.49
CA LEU A 73 2.41 0.13 -2.99
C LEU A 73 3.09 -1.06 -2.30
N SER A 74 2.46 -1.63 -1.26
CA SER A 74 3.04 -2.73 -0.50
C SER A 74 2.63 -4.09 -1.09
N GLU A 75 3.47 -4.64 -1.96
CA GLU A 75 3.28 -5.97 -2.55
C GLU A 75 3.19 -7.07 -1.48
N LYS A 76 4.02 -6.95 -0.44
CA LYS A 76 4.07 -7.97 0.62
C LYS A 76 3.26 -7.61 1.86
N GLY A 77 2.65 -6.43 1.89
CA GLY A 77 1.79 -5.96 2.97
C GLY A 77 0.43 -6.64 2.97
N ALA A 78 -0.33 -6.44 4.04
CA ALA A 78 -1.67 -6.97 4.22
C ALA A 78 -2.59 -6.57 3.05
N LYS A 79 -3.39 -7.53 2.62
CA LYS A 79 -4.45 -7.32 1.64
C LYS A 79 -5.60 -6.56 2.31
N LEU A 80 -5.96 -5.42 1.73
CA LEU A 80 -7.07 -4.58 2.18
C LEU A 80 -8.24 -4.71 1.20
N GLN A 81 -9.45 -4.81 1.74
CA GLN A 81 -10.67 -4.88 0.94
C GLN A 81 -10.85 -3.60 0.11
N GLY A 82 -11.14 -3.74 -1.18
CA GLY A 82 -11.35 -2.61 -2.08
C GLY A 82 -10.07 -1.85 -2.46
N VAL A 83 -8.89 -2.37 -2.10
CA VAL A 83 -7.59 -1.78 -2.45
C VAL A 83 -6.83 -2.73 -3.36
N SER A 84 -6.36 -2.24 -4.50
CA SER A 84 -5.54 -3.02 -5.42
C SER A 84 -4.06 -2.72 -5.24
N PHE A 85 -3.19 -3.73 -5.33
CA PHE A 85 -1.76 -3.49 -5.44
C PHE A 85 -1.47 -2.78 -6.77
N ILE A 86 -0.59 -1.76 -6.72
CA ILE A 86 -0.05 -1.10 -7.90
C ILE A 86 1.47 -1.04 -7.76
N SER A 87 2.19 -1.42 -8.82
CA SER A 87 3.64 -1.26 -8.83
C SER A 87 3.99 0.23 -8.92
N PRO A 88 5.12 0.70 -8.35
CA PRO A 88 5.54 2.09 -8.53
C PRO A 88 5.67 2.52 -10.00
N LYS A 89 6.06 1.58 -10.89
CA LYS A 89 6.16 1.81 -12.33
C LYS A 89 4.79 2.04 -12.98
N ASP A 90 3.78 1.29 -12.56
CA ASP A 90 2.43 1.43 -13.09
C ASP A 90 1.69 2.61 -12.47
N LEU A 91 2.02 2.96 -11.21
CA LEU A 91 1.55 4.20 -10.61
C LEU A 91 2.02 5.42 -11.42
N GLN A 92 3.28 5.46 -11.85
CA GLN A 92 3.80 6.54 -12.70
C GLN A 92 3.07 6.64 -14.05
N LYS A 93 2.60 5.53 -14.61
CA LYS A 93 1.79 5.53 -15.84
C LYS A 93 0.36 5.99 -15.58
N SER A 94 -0.22 5.62 -14.43
CA SER A 94 -1.58 6.02 -14.03
C SER A 94 -1.67 7.49 -13.62
N CYS A 95 -0.59 8.05 -13.06
CA CYS A 95 -0.41 9.47 -12.80
C CYS A 95 -0.09 10.17 -14.13
N SER A 96 -1.12 10.40 -14.94
CA SER A 96 -1.11 11.02 -16.27
C SER A 96 -0.45 12.40 -16.38
N HIS A 97 0.11 12.98 -15.31
CA HIS A 97 1.01 14.12 -15.39
C HIS A 97 2.30 13.79 -16.16
N GLY A 98 2.85 12.57 -16.04
CA GLY A 98 4.05 12.19 -16.79
C GLY A 98 3.83 12.11 -18.30
N ALA A 99 2.69 11.55 -18.72
CA ALA A 99 2.30 11.47 -20.12
C ALA A 99 1.94 12.86 -20.69
N GLN A 100 1.19 13.68 -19.94
CA GLN A 100 0.85 15.04 -20.36
C GLN A 100 2.08 15.97 -20.42
N VAL A 101 3.01 15.89 -19.46
CA VAL A 101 4.27 16.65 -19.49
C VAL A 101 5.20 16.19 -20.60
N ALA A 102 5.30 14.88 -20.87
CA ALA A 102 6.09 14.36 -21.99
C ALA A 102 5.51 14.79 -23.35
N GLU A 103 4.18 14.78 -23.49
CA GLU A 103 3.49 15.25 -24.69
C GLU A 103 3.63 16.78 -24.86
N PHE A 104 3.56 17.54 -23.77
CA PHE A 104 3.79 18.99 -23.75
C PHE A 104 5.24 19.34 -24.12
N ARG A 105 6.22 18.59 -23.61
CA ARG A 105 7.65 18.75 -23.98
C ARG A 105 7.93 18.39 -25.43
N LYS A 106 7.24 17.37 -25.99
CA LYS A 106 7.27 17.07 -27.43
C LYS A 106 6.67 18.20 -28.26
N LYS A 107 5.54 18.78 -27.84
CA LYS A 107 4.92 19.95 -28.50
C LYS A 107 5.77 21.21 -28.42
N LEU A 108 6.59 21.36 -27.37
CA LEU A 108 7.56 22.46 -27.21
C LEU A 108 8.90 22.21 -27.92
N GLY A 109 9.10 21.08 -28.61
CA GLY A 109 10.34 20.80 -29.35
C GLY A 109 11.57 20.55 -28.47
N GLN A 110 11.40 20.23 -27.19
CA GLN A 110 12.49 20.12 -26.22
C GLN A 110 13.04 18.69 -26.04
N ILE A 111 12.54 17.72 -26.81
CA ILE A 111 13.05 16.34 -26.82
C ILE A 111 13.08 15.89 -28.28
N GLN A 112 14.29 15.62 -28.81
CA GLN A 112 14.50 14.87 -30.06
C GLN A 112 14.41 13.37 -29.79
#